data_AF-W8ZEV9-F1
#
_entry.id   AF-W8ZEV9-F1
#
_cell.length_a   1.000
_cell.length_b   1.000
_cell.length_c   1.000
_cell.angle_alpha   90.00
_cell.angle_beta   90.00
_cell.angle_gamma   90.00
#
_symmetry.space_group_name_H-M   'P 1'
#
loop_
_entity.id
_entity.type
_entity.pdbx_description
1 polymer ?
#
loop_
_entity_poly.entity_id
_entity_poly.type
_entity_poly.pdbx_seq_one_letter_code
_entity_poly.pdbx_strand_id
1 'polypeptide(L)'
;MTKRNFAADRAVCDAATPGPFAYIRQYNGIHSVKGPQGVTIASCGANSIYSSGGSYRIESSEAEANAVFIAEARTGWPAALDEIARLRAALEWYANAENYPVTVGAYRTYASSMERDEGQRAREALR
;
A
#
# COMPACT_ATOMS: atom_id res chain seq x y z
N MET A 1 -14.35 -4.59 -13.33
CA MET A 1 -13.13 -4.45 -12.52
C MET A 1 -13.10 -5.55 -11.49
N THR A 2 -12.05 -6.37 -11.46
CA THR A 2 -11.87 -7.40 -10.42
C THR A 2 -11.65 -6.72 -9.07
N LYS A 3 -12.27 -7.24 -8.00
CA LYS A 3 -12.07 -6.71 -6.64
C LYS A 3 -10.59 -6.83 -6.27
N ARG A 4 -10.00 -5.73 -5.79
CA ARG A 4 -8.58 -5.68 -5.42
C ARG A 4 -8.30 -6.60 -4.22
N ASN A 5 -7.22 -7.39 -4.28
CA ASN A 5 -6.83 -8.31 -3.23
C ASN A 5 -5.70 -7.72 -2.39
N PHE A 6 -6.04 -7.07 -1.28
CA PHE A 6 -5.07 -6.40 -0.41
C PHE A 6 -4.08 -7.36 0.27
N ALA A 7 -4.47 -8.62 0.50
CA ALA A 7 -3.55 -9.61 1.05
C ALA A 7 -2.46 -9.99 0.04
N ALA A 8 -2.83 -10.11 -1.25
CA ALA A 8 -1.85 -10.31 -2.32
C ALA A 8 -0.96 -9.08 -2.50
N ASP A 9 -1.52 -7.87 -2.45
CA ASP A 9 -0.73 -6.63 -2.50
C ASP A 9 0.26 -6.53 -1.33
N ARG A 10 -0.16 -6.93 -0.13
CA ARG A 10 0.70 -6.98 1.06
C ARG A 10 1.82 -8.01 0.90
N ALA A 11 1.53 -9.20 0.39
CA ALA A 11 2.55 -10.21 0.13
C ALA A 11 3.62 -9.72 -0.86
N VAL A 12 3.24 -8.91 -1.87
CA VAL A 12 4.20 -8.27 -2.77
C VAL A 12 5.08 -7.25 -2.04
N CYS A 13 4.50 -6.46 -1.13
CA CYS A 13 5.25 -5.50 -0.31
C CYS A 13 6.20 -6.19 0.67
N ASP A 14 5.75 -7.24 1.36
CA ASP A 14 6.54 -7.98 2.35
C ASP A 14 7.67 -8.79 1.71
N ALA A 15 7.49 -9.25 0.47
CA ALA A 15 8.54 -9.91 -0.31
C ALA A 15 9.60 -8.94 -0.86
N ALA A 16 9.30 -7.63 -0.88
CA ALA A 16 10.26 -6.63 -1.32
C ALA A 16 11.34 -6.38 -0.24
N THR A 17 12.53 -5.94 -0.68
CA THR A 17 13.58 -5.48 0.24
C THR A 17 13.01 -4.41 1.17
N PRO A 18 13.20 -4.47 2.50
CA PRO A 18 12.76 -3.41 3.40
C PRO A 18 13.38 -2.05 3.04
N GLY A 19 12.69 -0.95 3.34
CA GLY A 19 13.22 0.42 3.18
C GLY A 19 14.24 0.80 4.27
N PRO A 20 14.75 2.05 4.27
CA PRO A 20 14.34 3.17 3.42
C PRO A 20 14.89 3.08 1.99
N PHE A 21 14.17 3.69 1.05
CA PHE A 21 14.59 3.79 -0.35
C PHE A 21 14.95 5.24 -0.67
N ALA A 22 15.97 5.41 -1.51
CA ALA A 22 16.39 6.72 -1.96
C ALA A 22 16.62 6.72 -3.47
N TYR A 23 16.21 7.81 -4.11
CA TYR A 23 16.66 8.13 -5.45
C TYR A 23 18.09 8.67 -5.40
N ILE A 24 18.95 8.18 -6.30
CA ILE A 24 20.29 8.71 -6.54
C ILE A 24 20.50 8.95 -8.02
N ARG A 25 20.95 10.15 -8.37
CA ARG A 25 21.50 10.48 -9.68
C ARG A 25 23.00 10.18 -9.70
N GLN A 26 23.43 9.26 -10.56
CA GLN A 26 24.83 8.95 -10.77
C GLN A 26 25.43 9.82 -11.89
N TYR A 27 26.77 9.81 -11.95
CA TYR A 27 27.51 10.34 -13.10
C TYR A 27 27.10 9.58 -14.39
N ASN A 28 27.07 10.27 -15.53
CA ASN A 28 26.61 9.75 -16.84
C ASN A 28 25.09 9.60 -17.04
N GLY A 29 24.25 10.28 -16.26
CA GLY A 29 22.79 10.30 -16.49
C GLY A 29 22.10 8.97 -16.16
N ILE A 30 22.71 8.17 -15.29
CA ILE A 30 22.09 6.98 -14.70
C ILE A 30 21.33 7.42 -13.44
N HIS A 31 20.07 7.05 -13.36
CA HIS A 31 19.18 7.26 -12.23
C HIS A 31 18.99 5.92 -11.53
N SER A 32 19.08 5.88 -10.20
CA SER A 32 19.02 4.62 -9.45
C SER A 32 18.12 4.75 -8.23
N VAL A 33 17.43 3.66 -7.92
CA VAL A 33 16.76 3.47 -6.64
C VAL A 33 17.68 2.64 -5.75
N LYS A 34 18.10 3.22 -4.63
CA LYS A 34 18.88 2.55 -3.60
C LYS A 34 17.97 2.06 -2.49
N GLY A 35 18.19 0.84 -2.04
CA GLY A 35 17.63 0.32 -0.80
C GLY A 35 18.56 0.57 0.39
N PRO A 36 18.30 -0.11 1.53
CA PRO A 36 19.15 -0.05 2.71
C PRO A 36 20.61 -0.33 2.39
N GLN A 37 21.51 0.32 3.11
CA GLN A 37 22.96 0.16 2.95
C GLN A 37 23.50 0.54 1.55
N GLY A 38 22.70 1.24 0.73
CA GLY A 38 23.15 1.76 -0.57
C GLY A 38 23.10 0.75 -1.73
N VAL A 39 22.44 -0.40 -1.56
CA VAL A 39 22.27 -1.43 -2.61
C VAL A 39 21.40 -0.88 -3.74
N THR A 40 21.85 -0.99 -5.00
CA THR A 40 21.03 -0.63 -6.17
C THR A 40 19.94 -1.67 -6.37
N ILE A 41 18.67 -1.27 -6.32
CA ILE A 41 17.53 -2.17 -6.56
C ILE A 41 16.95 -2.00 -7.98
N ALA A 42 17.10 -0.81 -8.55
CA ALA A 42 16.75 -0.52 -9.94
C ALA A 42 17.62 0.62 -10.48
N SER A 43 17.87 0.63 -11.79
CA SER A 43 18.57 1.71 -12.48
C SER A 43 18.03 1.94 -13.88
N CYS A 44 17.96 3.19 -14.33
CA CYS A 44 17.52 3.61 -15.65
C CYS A 44 18.41 4.76 -16.16
N GLY A 45 18.55 4.94 -17.47
CA GLY A 45 19.31 6.04 -18.07
C GLY A 45 20.18 5.65 -19.25
N ALA A 46 20.84 6.65 -19.86
CA ALA A 46 21.41 6.61 -21.21
C ALA A 46 22.40 5.46 -21.52
N ASN A 47 22.98 4.84 -20.49
CA ASN A 47 23.98 3.78 -20.60
C ASN A 47 23.65 2.50 -19.79
N SER A 48 22.40 2.25 -19.35
CA SER A 48 22.04 0.97 -18.73
C SER A 48 21.93 -0.16 -19.78
N ILE A 49 23.07 -0.48 -20.41
CA ILE A 49 23.22 -1.61 -21.33
C ILE A 49 23.86 -2.77 -20.54
N TYR A 50 23.08 -3.50 -19.75
CA TYR A 50 23.27 -4.92 -19.38
C TYR A 50 21.91 -5.36 -18.80
N SER A 51 21.14 -6.32 -19.34
CA SER A 51 21.45 -7.53 -20.12
C SER A 51 20.30 -7.91 -21.05
N SER A 52 20.65 -8.48 -22.21
CA SER A 52 19.83 -9.38 -23.05
C SER A 52 18.43 -8.92 -23.47
N GLY A 53 18.34 -8.27 -24.64
CA GLY A 53 17.15 -8.28 -25.50
C GLY A 53 16.20 -7.11 -25.33
N GLY A 54 16.42 -6.04 -26.11
CA GLY A 54 15.43 -4.97 -26.32
C GLY A 54 15.58 -3.77 -25.38
N SER A 55 16.65 -2.99 -25.52
CA SER A 55 16.87 -1.77 -24.75
C SER A 55 15.91 -0.66 -25.19
N TYR A 56 14.82 -0.47 -24.47
CA TYR A 56 14.06 0.78 -24.53
C TYR A 56 14.91 1.89 -23.89
N ARG A 57 15.32 2.88 -24.68
CA ARG A 57 15.90 4.13 -24.15
C ARG A 57 14.76 4.92 -23.52
N ILE A 58 14.76 4.98 -22.19
CA ILE A 58 13.93 5.93 -21.43
C ILE A 58 14.69 7.25 -21.41
N GLU A 59 14.03 8.36 -21.75
CA GLU A 59 14.67 9.68 -21.68
C GLU A 59 15.10 9.99 -20.23
N SER A 60 16.15 10.79 -20.03
CA SER A 60 16.70 11.00 -18.68
C SER A 60 15.69 11.63 -17.70
N SER A 61 14.79 12.48 -18.18
CA SER A 61 13.70 13.07 -17.38
C SER A 61 12.67 12.02 -16.95
N GLU A 62 12.28 11.11 -17.84
CA GLU A 62 11.39 10.00 -17.54
C GLU A 62 12.07 8.98 -16.60
N ALA A 63 13.37 8.75 -16.78
CA ALA A 63 14.16 7.88 -15.92
C ALA A 63 14.22 8.42 -14.47
N GLU A 64 14.44 9.73 -14.31
CA GLU A 64 14.36 10.41 -13.03
C GLU A 64 12.97 10.29 -12.39
N ALA A 65 11.92 10.64 -13.13
CA ALA A 65 10.55 10.58 -12.64
C ALA A 65 10.16 9.15 -12.20
N ASN A 66 10.53 8.14 -12.98
CA ASN A 66 10.28 6.73 -12.65
C ASN A 66 11.05 6.27 -11.41
N ALA A 67 12.32 6.68 -11.25
CA ALA A 67 13.11 6.32 -10.09
C ALA A 67 12.54 6.94 -8.80
N VAL A 68 12.14 8.22 -8.86
CA VAL A 68 11.46 8.90 -7.75
C VAL A 68 10.14 8.19 -7.43
N PHE A 69 9.31 7.94 -8.44
CA PHE A 69 8.03 7.23 -8.27
C PHE A 69 8.21 5.88 -7.59
N ILE A 70 9.19 5.06 -8.01
CA ILE A 70 9.44 3.75 -7.40
C ILE A 70 9.88 3.89 -5.95
N ALA A 71 10.79 4.83 -5.64
CA ALA A 71 11.27 5.04 -4.28
C ALA A 71 10.13 5.46 -3.33
N GLU A 72 9.30 6.40 -3.78
CA GLU A 72 8.11 6.86 -3.05
C GLU A 72 7.08 5.73 -2.90
N ALA A 73 6.75 5.03 -3.99
CA ALA A 73 5.76 3.95 -3.98
C ALA A 73 6.15 2.80 -3.04
N ARG A 74 7.44 2.45 -2.98
CA ARG A 74 7.92 1.40 -2.07
C ARG A 74 7.85 1.77 -0.59
N THR A 75 7.78 3.06 -0.28
CA THR A 75 7.55 3.55 1.09
C THR A 75 6.06 3.74 1.37
N GLY A 76 5.33 4.32 0.40
CA GLY A 76 3.92 4.69 0.55
C GLY A 76 2.95 3.51 0.50
N TRP A 77 3.21 2.47 -0.32
CA TRP A 77 2.29 1.34 -0.42
C TRP A 77 2.15 0.52 0.85
N PRO A 78 3.24 0.12 1.55
CA PRO A 78 3.12 -0.54 2.83
C PRO A 78 2.28 0.27 3.84
N ALA A 79 2.56 1.57 3.96
CA ALA A 79 1.81 2.46 4.85
C ALA A 79 0.33 2.59 4.46
N ALA A 80 0.02 2.68 3.17
CA ALA A 80 -1.35 2.70 2.69
C ALA A 80 -2.08 1.38 2.99
N LEU A 81 -1.41 0.23 2.88
CA LEU A 81 -1.97 -1.07 3.22
C LEU A 81 -2.20 -1.21 4.73
N ASP A 82 -1.31 -0.67 5.57
CA ASP A 82 -1.50 -0.60 7.02
C ASP A 82 -2.74 0.22 7.38
N GLU A 83 -2.93 1.37 6.73
CA GLU A 83 -4.11 2.22 6.94
C GLU A 83 -5.40 1.55 6.48
N ILE A 84 -5.37 0.87 5.32
CA ILE A 84 -6.51 0.07 4.85
C ILE A 84 -6.84 -1.03 5.85
N ALA A 85 -5.84 -1.74 6.40
CA ALA A 85 -6.06 -2.76 7.42
C ALA A 85 -6.69 -2.18 8.69
N ARG A 86 -6.19 -1.02 9.15
CA ARG A 86 -6.73 -0.30 10.32
C ARG A 86 -8.20 0.11 10.11
N LEU A 87 -8.52 0.70 8.96
CA LEU A 87 -9.88 1.13 8.61
C LEU A 87 -10.84 -0.06 8.50
N ARG A 88 -10.39 -1.17 7.91
CA ARG A 88 -11.18 -2.40 7.84
C ARG A 88 -11.45 -2.99 9.22
N ALA A 89 -10.45 -3.04 10.11
CA ALA A 89 -10.65 -3.49 11.49
C ALA A 89 -11.65 -2.59 12.25
N ALA A 90 -11.61 -1.27 12.03
CA ALA A 90 -12.59 -0.36 12.60
C ALA A 90 -14.01 -0.64 12.06
N LEU A 91 -14.16 -0.84 10.75
CA LEU A 91 -15.44 -1.20 10.14
C LEU A 91 -15.96 -2.55 10.65
N GLU A 92 -15.09 -3.54 10.83
CA GLU A 92 -15.44 -4.84 11.41
C GLU A 92 -15.90 -4.70 12.86
N TRP A 93 -15.25 -3.83 13.64
CA TRP A 93 -15.69 -3.50 14.99
C TRP A 93 -17.09 -2.89 14.99
N TYR A 94 -17.35 -1.86 14.17
CA TYR A 94 -18.68 -1.27 14.04
C TYR A 94 -19.72 -2.29 13.57
N ALA A 95 -19.39 -3.12 12.59
CA ALA A 95 -20.28 -4.15 12.08
C ALA A 95 -20.67 -5.20 13.16
N ASN A 96 -19.77 -5.46 14.11
CA ASN A 96 -19.94 -6.46 15.17
C ASN A 96 -20.48 -5.88 16.49
N ALA A 97 -20.16 -4.64 16.83
CA ALA A 97 -20.64 -3.95 18.03
C ALA A 97 -22.18 -3.92 18.08
N GLU A 98 -22.82 -3.76 16.91
CA GLU A 98 -24.27 -3.81 16.71
C GLU A 98 -24.93 -5.17 16.98
N ASN A 99 -24.13 -6.23 17.15
CA ASN A 99 -24.61 -7.59 17.45
C ASN A 99 -24.56 -7.92 18.95
N TYR A 100 -24.05 -7.02 19.80
CA TYR A 100 -23.96 -7.26 21.24
C TYR A 100 -25.10 -6.58 22.01
N PRO A 101 -25.85 -7.31 22.86
CA PRO A 101 -26.81 -6.69 23.75
C PRO A 101 -26.08 -5.80 24.76
N VAL A 102 -26.42 -4.51 24.81
CA VAL A 102 -25.95 -3.61 25.85
C VAL A 102 -26.79 -3.86 27.10
N THR A 103 -26.14 -4.12 28.23
CA THR A 103 -26.86 -4.33 29.50
C THR A 103 -26.84 -3.02 30.28
N VAL A 104 -28.00 -2.40 30.46
CA VAL A 104 -28.17 -1.19 31.26
C VAL A 104 -28.98 -1.55 32.49
N GLY A 105 -28.29 -1.82 33.61
CA GLY A 105 -28.92 -2.34 34.83
C GLY A 105 -29.43 -3.77 34.65
N ALA A 106 -30.71 -4.02 34.93
CA ALA A 106 -31.35 -5.33 34.76
C ALA A 106 -31.94 -5.56 33.36
N TYR A 107 -31.90 -4.56 32.48
CA TYR A 107 -32.49 -4.64 31.15
C TYR A 107 -31.43 -4.93 30.09
N ARG A 108 -31.74 -5.92 29.24
CA ARG A 108 -30.99 -6.23 28.04
C ARG A 108 -31.57 -5.38 26.91
N THR A 109 -30.86 -4.34 26.49
CA THR A 109 -31.27 -3.49 25.37
C THR A 109 -30.48 -3.86 24.13
N TYR A 110 -31.10 -3.69 22.97
CA TYR A 110 -30.43 -3.82 21.68
C TYR A 110 -29.97 -2.43 21.21
N ALA A 111 -29.01 -2.40 20.29
CA ALA A 111 -28.60 -1.18 19.64
C ALA A 111 -29.80 -0.46 18.99
N SER A 112 -29.75 0.86 19.00
CA SER A 112 -30.75 1.77 18.42
C SER A 112 -30.86 1.59 16.91
N SER A 113 -31.92 2.13 16.29
CA SER A 113 -32.10 2.05 14.83
C SER A 113 -30.97 2.72 14.04
N MET A 114 -30.39 3.80 14.59
CA MET A 114 -29.28 4.54 13.98
C MET A 114 -27.98 3.73 14.02
N GLU A 115 -27.68 3.13 15.16
CA GLU A 115 -26.53 2.24 15.35
C GLU A 115 -26.61 1.01 14.42
N ARG A 116 -27.80 0.40 14.29
CA ARG A 116 -28.00 -0.73 13.35
C ARG A 116 -27.77 -0.35 11.88
N ASP A 117 -28.18 0.85 11.48
CA ASP A 117 -27.91 1.40 10.13
C ASP A 117 -26.40 1.60 9.91
N GLU A 118 -25.69 2.12 10.91
CA GLU A 118 -24.23 2.26 10.89
C GLU A 118 -23.52 0.91 10.73
N GLY A 119 -23.89 -0.11 11.51
CA GLY A 119 -23.32 -1.45 11.35
C GLY A 119 -23.66 -2.11 10.02
N GLN A 120 -24.84 -1.83 9.45
CA GLN A 120 -25.20 -2.34 8.12
C GLN A 120 -24.38 -1.69 7.02
N ARG A 121 -24.21 -0.37 7.05
CA ARG A 121 -23.33 0.37 6.13
C ARG A 121 -21.88 -0.10 6.24
N ALA A 122 -21.40 -0.39 7.45
CA ALA A 122 -20.06 -0.94 7.66
C ALA A 122 -19.90 -2.35 7.01
N ARG A 123 -20.91 -3.23 7.15
CA ARG A 123 -20.93 -4.55 6.49
C ARG A 123 -20.92 -4.43 4.97
N GLU A 124 -21.66 -3.47 4.41
CA GLU A 124 -21.68 -3.22 2.98
C GLU A 124 -20.33 -2.69 2.46
N ALA A 125 -19.68 -1.80 3.20
CA ALA A 125 -18.36 -1.27 2.85
C ALA A 125 -17.23 -2.32 2.87
N LEU A 126 -17.40 -3.43 3.60
CA LEU A 126 -16.43 -4.53 3.65
C LEU A 126 -16.55 -5.55 2.50
N ARG A 127 -17.66 -5.54 1.74
CA ARG A 127 -17.97 -6.46 0.63
C ARG A 127 -17.17 -6.20 -0.63
#